data_AF-A0A0C2YSU8-F1
#
_entry.id   AF-A0A0C2YSU8-F1
#
_cell.length_a   1.000
_cell.length_b   1.000
_cell.length_c   1.000
_cell.angle_alpha   90.00
_cell.angle_beta   90.00
_cell.angle_gamma   90.00
#
_symmetry.space_group_name_H-M   'P 1'
#
loop_
_entity.id
_entity.type
_entity.pdbx_description
1 polymer ?
#
loop_
_entity_poly.entity_id
_entity_poly.type
_entity_poly.pdbx_seq_one_letter_code
_entity_poly.pdbx_strand_id
1 'polypeptide(L)'
;MTKQEYLEKVEILGRWAYAYYVEDNPMASDEEYDKLYHEVLDFERENPDDISPLSPTLRVGGIVRDEFSKARHIKRMWSMEDVFTNSELEEWVKRVEKKAGKQEFFCEPKFDGASMNLIYENGKLVRAITRGDGVEGEEVTDNVRTIRSIPLEIDYNGLIEIRGEVLIKKDDFEAINEERLKEGEALFANPRNAAAGSLRQLDSSITAKRKLVFYPWGLGENSLAQNSLFEKMSFIYSLGFLNPPYRQKCNSIDEIEKFYHKLISKRETIEMMMDGMVVKVDDVG
;
A
#
# COMPACT_ATOMS: atom_id res chain seq x y z
N MET A 1 -29.87 -15.86 9.07
CA MET A 1 -28.48 -16.36 9.09
C MET A 1 -27.98 -16.32 10.53
N THR A 2 -27.26 -17.33 10.99
CA THR A 2 -26.62 -17.30 12.32
C THR A 2 -25.34 -16.46 12.29
N LYS A 3 -24.86 -16.01 13.45
CA LYS A 3 -23.58 -15.26 13.53
C LYS A 3 -22.39 -16.06 12.98
N GLN A 4 -22.36 -17.37 13.19
CA GLN A 4 -21.29 -18.23 12.67
C GLN A 4 -21.32 -18.30 11.12
N GLU A 5 -22.50 -18.52 10.54
CA GLU A 5 -22.69 -18.50 9.08
C GLU A 5 -22.33 -17.12 8.48
N TYR A 6 -22.65 -16.04 9.18
CA TYR A 6 -22.27 -14.69 8.78
C TYR A 6 -20.75 -14.53 8.71
N LEU A 7 -20.01 -14.95 9.75
CA LEU A 7 -18.55 -14.85 9.78
C LEU A 7 -17.90 -15.66 8.66
N GLU A 8 -18.40 -16.85 8.36
CA GLU A 8 -17.93 -17.67 7.24
C GLU A 8 -18.16 -16.99 5.89
N LYS A 9 -19.34 -16.38 5.70
CA LYS A 9 -19.63 -15.60 4.49
C LYS A 9 -18.78 -14.34 4.37
N VAL A 10 -18.50 -13.65 5.47
CA VAL A 10 -17.57 -12.51 5.51
C VAL A 10 -16.17 -12.95 5.06
N GLU A 11 -15.69 -14.12 5.51
CA GLU A 11 -14.40 -14.65 5.09
C GLU A 11 -14.36 -14.99 3.60
N ILE A 12 -15.41 -15.63 3.06
CA ILE A 12 -15.52 -15.94 1.63
C ILE A 12 -15.58 -14.65 0.81
N LEU A 13 -16.44 -13.70 1.20
CA LEU A 13 -16.60 -12.42 0.52
C LEU A 13 -15.29 -11.62 0.54
N GLY A 14 -14.57 -11.66 1.66
CA GLY A 14 -13.25 -11.06 1.81
C GLY A 14 -12.23 -11.65 0.84
N ARG A 15 -12.19 -12.98 0.72
CA ARG A 15 -11.33 -13.69 -0.25
C ARG A 15 -11.68 -13.34 -1.69
N TRP A 16 -12.96 -13.32 -2.05
CA TRP A 16 -13.39 -12.94 -3.40
C TRP A 16 -13.07 -11.49 -3.73
N ALA A 17 -13.30 -10.57 -2.79
CA ALA A 17 -12.93 -9.17 -2.95
C ALA A 17 -11.42 -9.01 -3.13
N TYR A 18 -10.60 -9.74 -2.36
CA TYR A 18 -9.16 -9.70 -2.53
C TYR A 18 -8.72 -10.22 -3.90
N ALA A 19 -9.22 -11.39 -4.31
CA ALA A 19 -8.90 -11.99 -5.60
C ALA A 19 -9.31 -11.09 -6.79
N TYR A 20 -10.46 -10.42 -6.70
CA TYR A 20 -10.93 -9.48 -7.72
C TYR A 20 -10.11 -8.19 -7.73
N TYR A 21 -10.02 -7.47 -6.61
CA TYR A 21 -9.48 -6.11 -6.57
C TYR A 21 -7.94 -6.04 -6.44
N VAL A 22 -7.30 -7.13 -6.00
CA VAL A 22 -5.86 -7.15 -5.75
C VAL A 22 -5.15 -8.05 -6.74
N GLU A 23 -5.64 -9.29 -6.89
CA GLU A 23 -4.97 -10.31 -7.72
C GLU A 23 -5.38 -10.29 -9.19
N ASP A 24 -6.45 -9.57 -9.54
CA ASP A 24 -7.06 -9.60 -10.88
C ASP A 24 -7.36 -11.04 -11.36
N ASN A 25 -7.75 -11.90 -10.42
CA ASN A 25 -8.01 -13.32 -10.63
C ASN A 25 -9.31 -13.72 -9.91
N PRO A 26 -10.47 -13.24 -10.39
CA PRO A 26 -11.75 -13.43 -9.71
C PRO A 26 -12.06 -14.91 -9.48
N MET A 27 -12.40 -15.24 -8.23
CA MET A 27 -12.75 -16.61 -7.82
C MET A 27 -14.25 -16.93 -7.96
N ALA A 28 -15.05 -15.91 -8.26
CA ALA A 28 -16.49 -15.98 -8.43
C ALA A 28 -16.91 -15.00 -9.52
N SER A 29 -18.06 -15.27 -10.14
CA SER A 29 -18.70 -14.31 -11.04
C SER A 29 -19.22 -13.09 -10.28
N ASP A 30 -19.41 -11.97 -10.99
CA ASP A 30 -19.98 -10.75 -10.41
C ASP A 30 -21.36 -11.02 -9.76
N GLU A 31 -22.18 -11.88 -10.39
CA GLU A 31 -23.49 -12.28 -9.84
C GLU A 31 -23.38 -13.04 -8.52
N GLU A 32 -22.43 -13.97 -8.41
CA GLU A 32 -22.18 -14.72 -7.17
C GLU A 32 -21.66 -13.79 -6.07
N TYR A 33 -20.72 -12.90 -6.41
CA TYR A 33 -20.18 -11.91 -5.50
C TYR A 33 -21.26 -10.97 -4.97
N ASP A 34 -22.06 -10.38 -5.86
CA ASP A 34 -23.13 -9.46 -5.49
C ASP A 34 -24.18 -10.13 -4.61
N LYS A 35 -24.55 -11.37 -4.92
CA LYS A 35 -25.47 -12.14 -4.08
C LYS A 35 -24.91 -12.34 -2.68
N LEU A 36 -23.66 -12.80 -2.55
CA LEU A 36 -23.03 -13.00 -1.24
C LEU A 36 -22.87 -11.67 -0.48
N TYR A 37 -22.51 -10.61 -1.19
CA TYR A 37 -22.40 -9.27 -0.64
C TYR A 37 -23.72 -8.79 -0.05
N HIS A 38 -24.83 -8.96 -0.77
CA HIS A 38 -26.16 -8.62 -0.27
C HIS A 38 -26.58 -9.45 0.95
N GLU A 39 -26.30 -10.77 0.95
CA GLU A 39 -26.60 -11.63 2.10
C GLU A 39 -25.83 -11.20 3.37
N VAL A 40 -24.57 -10.78 3.23
CA VAL A 40 -23.75 -10.23 4.31
C VAL A 40 -24.33 -8.89 4.78
N LEU A 41 -24.62 -7.98 3.84
CA LEU A 41 -25.13 -6.64 4.15
C LEU A 41 -26.50 -6.67 4.85
N ASP A 42 -27.40 -7.56 4.43
CA ASP A 42 -28.73 -7.68 5.03
C ASP A 42 -28.65 -8.17 6.48
N PHE A 43 -27.74 -9.10 6.79
CA PHE A 43 -27.49 -9.51 8.17
C PHE A 43 -26.94 -8.37 9.02
N GLU A 44 -26.00 -7.57 8.49
CA GLU A 44 -25.42 -6.43 9.20
C GLU A 44 -26.45 -5.33 9.49
N ARG A 45 -27.40 -5.11 8.58
CA ARG A 45 -28.53 -4.19 8.78
C ARG A 45 -29.45 -4.66 9.90
N GLU A 46 -29.71 -5.96 9.98
CA GLU A 46 -30.54 -6.56 11.02
C GLU A 46 -29.81 -6.66 12.38
N ASN A 47 -28.47 -6.71 12.37
CA ASN A 47 -27.63 -6.94 13.55
C ASN A 47 -26.46 -5.93 13.64
N PRO A 48 -26.70 -4.62 13.87
CA PRO A 48 -25.65 -3.60 13.82
C PRO A 48 -24.51 -3.79 14.84
N ASP A 49 -24.79 -4.43 15.97
CA ASP A 49 -23.82 -4.69 17.03
C ASP A 49 -22.92 -5.92 16.76
N ASP A 50 -23.25 -6.72 15.73
CA ASP A 50 -22.57 -7.96 15.38
C ASP A 50 -21.73 -7.87 14.09
N ILE A 51 -21.59 -6.66 13.53
CA ILE A 51 -20.82 -6.43 12.29
C ILE A 51 -19.36 -6.83 12.53
N SER A 52 -18.86 -7.72 11.68
CA SER A 52 -17.46 -8.10 11.67
C SER A 52 -16.62 -6.91 11.20
N PRO A 53 -15.55 -6.54 11.92
CA PRO A 53 -14.64 -5.49 11.47
C PRO A 53 -13.91 -5.85 10.17
N LEU A 54 -13.92 -7.13 9.79
CA LEU A 54 -13.33 -7.64 8.55
C LEU A 54 -14.29 -7.57 7.37
N SER A 55 -15.54 -7.13 7.57
CA SER A 55 -16.56 -7.17 6.53
C SER A 55 -16.21 -6.26 5.34
N PRO A 56 -16.20 -6.80 4.09
CA PRO A 56 -15.99 -6.01 2.88
C PRO A 56 -17.02 -4.90 2.65
N THR A 57 -18.18 -4.96 3.30
CA THR A 57 -19.25 -3.95 3.24
C THR A 57 -18.85 -2.63 3.93
N LEU A 58 -17.87 -2.67 4.84
CA LEU A 58 -17.35 -1.48 5.52
C LEU A 58 -16.44 -0.62 4.62
N ARG A 59 -16.18 -1.06 3.39
CA ARG A 59 -15.17 -0.46 2.49
C ARG A 59 -15.74 0.24 1.26
N VAL A 60 -17.06 0.38 1.13
CA VAL A 60 -17.72 0.99 -0.04
C VAL A 60 -17.43 2.50 -0.16
N GLY A 61 -16.87 3.11 0.89
CA GLY A 61 -16.78 4.56 1.00
C GLY A 61 -18.16 5.16 1.28
N GLY A 62 -18.39 6.39 0.82
CA GLY A 62 -19.64 7.13 1.01
C GLY A 62 -19.59 8.17 2.12
N ILE A 63 -18.45 8.28 2.82
CA ILE A 63 -18.15 9.45 3.65
C ILE A 63 -17.77 10.59 2.71
N VAL A 64 -18.51 11.69 2.82
CA VAL A 64 -18.24 12.97 2.14
C VAL A 64 -17.71 13.94 3.19
N ARG A 65 -16.50 14.47 2.97
CA ARG A 65 -15.86 15.47 3.84
C ARG A 65 -15.91 16.85 3.17
N ASP A 66 -15.95 17.90 3.97
CA ASP A 66 -15.80 19.28 3.45
C ASP A 66 -14.32 19.57 3.11
N GLU A 67 -13.39 19.07 3.93
CA GLU A 67 -11.95 19.25 3.77
C GLU A 67 -11.15 18.14 4.45
N PHE A 68 -9.84 18.07 4.16
CA PHE A 68 -8.91 17.21 4.88
C PHE A 68 -8.24 17.95 6.03
N SER A 69 -8.26 17.34 7.21
CA SER A 69 -7.48 17.82 8.35
C SER A 69 -6.01 17.48 8.17
N LYS A 70 -5.13 18.40 8.59
CA LYS A 70 -3.70 18.11 8.68
C LYS A 70 -3.39 17.18 9.86
N ALA A 71 -2.43 16.29 9.68
CA ALA A 71 -1.95 15.40 10.73
C ALA A 71 -0.42 15.28 10.68
N ARG A 72 0.20 15.31 11.85
CA ARG A 72 1.65 15.12 12.00
C ARG A 72 2.01 13.65 12.00
N HIS A 73 3.14 13.33 11.38
CA HIS A 73 3.73 12.00 11.45
C HIS A 73 4.38 11.76 12.82
N ILE A 74 4.30 10.53 13.34
CA ILE A 74 4.95 10.14 14.60
C ILE A 74 6.47 10.20 14.42
N LYS A 75 6.96 9.65 13.30
CA LYS A 75 8.35 9.81 12.83
C LYS A 75 8.37 10.56 11.51
N ARG A 76 9.38 11.40 11.32
CA ARG A 76 9.60 12.10 10.04
C ARG A 76 9.73 11.09 8.88
N MET A 77 9.08 11.38 7.76
CA MET A 77 9.30 10.70 6.48
C MET A 77 10.37 11.44 5.70
N TRP A 78 11.52 10.80 5.49
CA TRP A 78 12.63 11.37 4.74
C TRP A 78 12.44 11.20 3.23
N SER A 79 13.03 12.10 2.46
CA SER A 79 13.28 11.85 1.03
C SER A 79 14.46 10.91 0.87
N MET A 80 14.53 10.26 -0.28
CA MET A 80 15.70 9.48 -0.70
C MET A 80 16.65 10.39 -1.48
N GLU A 81 17.95 10.12 -1.42
CA GLU A 81 18.91 10.70 -2.38
C GLU A 81 18.86 9.89 -3.68
N ASP A 82 19.08 10.57 -4.81
CA ASP A 82 19.08 9.93 -6.12
C ASP A 82 20.51 9.56 -6.54
N VAL A 83 20.64 8.41 -7.18
CA VAL A 83 21.88 7.86 -7.73
C VAL A 83 21.60 7.42 -9.16
N PHE A 84 22.37 7.93 -10.13
CA PHE A 84 22.14 7.72 -11.56
C PHE A 84 23.26 6.92 -12.23
N THR A 85 24.40 6.77 -11.58
CA THR A 85 25.57 6.05 -12.13
C THR A 85 26.13 5.02 -11.16
N ASN A 86 26.82 4.00 -11.69
CA ASN A 86 27.50 3.00 -10.86
C ASN A 86 28.57 3.66 -9.98
N SER A 87 29.29 4.67 -10.48
CA SER A 87 30.28 5.42 -9.69
C SER A 87 29.65 6.09 -8.47
N GLU A 88 28.48 6.73 -8.63
CA GLU A 88 27.75 7.35 -7.52
C GLU A 88 27.26 6.29 -6.51
N LEU A 89 26.81 5.13 -6.99
CA LEU A 89 26.44 4.00 -6.11
C LEU A 89 27.66 3.51 -5.30
N GLU A 90 28.82 3.35 -5.93
CA GLU A 90 30.04 2.95 -5.23
C GLU A 90 30.42 3.98 -4.15
N GLU A 91 30.32 5.28 -4.47
CA GLU A 91 30.60 6.36 -3.53
C GLU A 91 29.64 6.36 -2.34
N TRP A 92 28.35 6.10 -2.61
CA TRP A 92 27.34 5.94 -1.56
C TRP A 92 27.66 4.75 -0.64
N VAL A 93 27.95 3.58 -1.20
CA VAL A 93 28.31 2.38 -0.43
C VAL A 93 29.57 2.62 0.41
N LYS A 94 30.64 3.17 -0.19
CA LYS A 94 31.88 3.52 0.53
C LYS A 94 31.61 4.49 1.69
N ARG A 95 30.69 5.45 1.50
CA ARG A 95 30.29 6.42 2.54
C ARG A 95 29.52 5.75 3.68
N VAL A 96 28.63 4.80 3.37
CA VAL A 96 27.93 3.98 4.36
C VAL A 96 28.94 3.15 5.15
N GLU A 97 29.82 2.42 4.44
CA GLU A 97 30.77 1.51 5.08
C GLU A 97 31.79 2.24 5.97
N LYS A 98 32.21 3.44 5.57
CA LYS A 98 33.08 4.29 6.39
C LYS A 98 32.42 4.69 7.72
N LYS A 99 31.09 4.83 7.75
CA LYS A 99 30.35 5.28 8.94
C LYS A 99 29.90 4.12 9.83
N ALA A 100 29.48 3.01 9.22
CA ALA A 100 28.81 1.91 9.90
C ALA A 100 29.52 0.55 9.75
N GLY A 101 30.71 0.50 9.15
CA GLY A 101 31.39 -0.75 8.81
C GLY A 101 30.73 -1.46 7.63
N LYS A 102 31.17 -2.68 7.31
CA LYS A 102 30.58 -3.46 6.23
C LYS A 102 29.08 -3.72 6.50
N GLN A 103 28.22 -3.49 5.51
CA GLN A 103 26.78 -3.60 5.63
C GLN A 103 26.18 -4.55 4.59
N GLU A 104 25.04 -5.15 4.93
CA GLU A 104 24.13 -5.77 3.98
C GLU A 104 23.10 -4.74 3.50
N PHE A 105 22.56 -4.93 2.30
CA PHE A 105 21.61 -4.04 1.67
C PHE A 105 20.31 -4.75 1.35
N PHE A 106 19.19 -4.04 1.48
CA PHE A 106 17.88 -4.48 1.04
C PHE A 106 17.44 -3.64 -0.17
N CYS A 107 17.28 -4.31 -1.31
CA CYS A 107 16.91 -3.69 -2.58
C CYS A 107 15.50 -4.07 -3.01
N GLU A 108 14.77 -3.10 -3.56
CA GLU A 108 13.39 -3.26 -4.04
C GLU A 108 13.04 -2.23 -5.15
N PRO A 109 11.97 -2.47 -5.94
CA PRO A 109 11.49 -1.50 -6.92
C PRO A 109 11.14 -0.16 -6.29
N LYS A 110 11.52 0.92 -6.96
CA LYS A 110 11.02 2.26 -6.68
C LYS A 110 9.76 2.50 -7.50
N PHE A 111 8.60 2.25 -6.88
CA PHE A 111 7.32 2.49 -7.53
C PHE A 111 7.01 3.99 -7.63
N ASP A 112 6.32 4.40 -8.70
CA ASP A 112 5.94 5.78 -8.95
C ASP A 112 4.50 6.04 -8.48
N GLY A 113 4.35 6.45 -7.22
CA GLY A 113 3.05 6.63 -6.60
C GLY A 113 2.99 7.80 -5.60
N ALA A 114 2.04 7.69 -4.69
CA ALA A 114 1.87 8.63 -3.59
C ALA A 114 2.22 7.97 -2.25
N SER A 115 3.34 8.39 -1.66
CA SER A 115 3.77 7.89 -0.35
C SER A 115 2.79 8.27 0.76
N MET A 116 2.56 7.31 1.67
CA MET A 116 1.58 7.43 2.76
C MET A 116 2.02 6.61 3.98
N ASN A 117 1.51 7.02 5.14
CA ASN A 117 1.62 6.33 6.41
C ASN A 117 0.30 5.72 6.83
N LEU A 118 0.36 4.48 7.32
CA LEU A 118 -0.72 3.81 8.04
C LEU A 118 -0.34 3.66 9.50
N ILE A 119 -1.24 4.03 10.40
CA ILE A 119 -1.05 3.88 11.84
C ILE A 119 -2.04 2.83 12.32
N TYR A 120 -1.49 1.77 12.90
CA TYR A 120 -2.24 0.73 13.58
C TYR A 120 -2.01 0.80 15.08
N GLU A 121 -3.08 0.68 15.86
CA GLU A 121 -3.03 0.53 17.31
C GLU A 121 -3.76 -0.74 17.72
N ASN A 122 -3.04 -1.65 18.39
CA ASN A 122 -3.55 -2.95 18.82
C ASN A 122 -4.24 -3.70 17.66
N GLY A 123 -3.58 -3.66 16.51
CA GLY A 123 -3.99 -4.35 15.31
C GLY A 123 -5.00 -3.61 14.45
N LYS A 124 -5.57 -2.48 14.87
CA LYS A 124 -6.62 -1.78 14.12
C LYS A 124 -6.09 -0.56 13.39
N LEU A 125 -6.47 -0.39 12.12
CA LEU A 125 -6.15 0.82 11.36
C LEU A 125 -6.89 2.03 11.95
N VAL A 126 -6.15 2.89 12.65
CA VAL A 126 -6.71 4.07 13.33
C VAL A 126 -6.57 5.34 12.49
N ARG A 127 -5.50 5.44 11.68
CA ARG A 127 -5.24 6.64 10.88
C ARG A 127 -4.43 6.33 9.63
N ALA A 128 -4.69 7.08 8.56
CA ALA A 128 -3.79 7.14 7.41
C ALA A 128 -3.46 8.59 7.06
N ILE A 129 -2.18 8.87 6.79
CA ILE A 129 -1.67 10.24 6.57
C ILE A 129 -0.82 10.27 5.31
N THR A 130 -1.13 11.17 4.37
CA THR A 130 -0.28 11.40 3.19
C THR A 130 1.11 11.88 3.61
N ARG A 131 2.14 11.69 2.76
CA ARG A 131 3.50 12.14 3.11
C ARG A 131 3.57 13.64 3.43
N GLY A 132 2.89 14.47 2.63
CA GLY A 132 3.00 15.93 2.71
C GLY A 132 4.46 16.40 2.60
N ASP A 133 4.90 17.22 3.54
CA ASP A 133 6.28 17.72 3.62
C ASP A 133 7.25 16.76 4.34
N GLY A 134 6.74 15.61 4.79
CA GLY A 134 7.46 14.60 5.55
C GLY A 134 7.41 14.78 7.07
N VAL A 135 6.88 15.89 7.57
CA VAL A 135 6.59 16.12 8.99
C VAL A 135 5.08 16.16 9.23
N GLU A 136 4.34 16.78 8.32
CA GLU A 136 2.89 16.90 8.34
C GLU A 136 2.32 16.57 6.96
N GLY A 137 1.17 15.89 6.97
CA GLY A 137 0.40 15.58 5.78
C GLY A 137 -1.10 15.75 6.03
N GLU A 138 -1.90 15.16 5.14
CA GLU A 138 -3.36 15.18 5.22
C GLU A 138 -3.87 13.84 5.74
N GLU A 139 -4.85 13.86 6.65
CA GLU A 139 -5.50 12.65 7.14
C GLU A 139 -6.54 12.16 6.14
N VAL A 140 -6.26 11.02 5.51
CA VAL A 140 -7.04 10.42 4.41
C VAL A 140 -7.64 9.06 4.81
N THR A 141 -7.84 8.81 6.11
CA THR A 141 -8.24 7.51 6.66
C THR A 141 -9.47 6.91 5.97
N ASP A 142 -10.51 7.70 5.69
CA ASP A 142 -11.75 7.19 5.07
C ASP A 142 -11.53 6.73 3.63
N ASN A 143 -10.72 7.47 2.87
CA ASN A 143 -10.35 7.09 1.50
C ASN A 143 -9.50 5.82 1.52
N VAL A 144 -8.59 5.71 2.48
CA VAL A 144 -7.70 4.55 2.63
C VAL A 144 -8.43 3.28 3.02
N ARG A 145 -9.52 3.37 3.81
CA ARG A 145 -10.36 2.21 4.14
C ARG A 145 -10.95 1.52 2.90
N THR A 146 -11.13 2.27 1.80
CA THR A 146 -11.62 1.73 0.52
C THR A 146 -10.59 0.89 -0.23
N ILE A 147 -9.30 1.02 0.09
CA ILE A 147 -8.19 0.34 -0.57
C ILE A 147 -8.13 -1.12 -0.10
N ARG A 148 -8.40 -2.05 -1.01
CA ARG A 148 -8.60 -3.47 -0.69
C ARG A 148 -7.32 -4.21 -0.28
N SER A 149 -6.18 -3.76 -0.76
CA SER A 149 -4.85 -4.28 -0.39
C SER A 149 -4.36 -3.83 0.99
N ILE A 150 -5.12 -2.96 1.69
CA ILE A 150 -4.81 -2.53 3.05
C ILE A 150 -5.72 -3.29 4.03
N PRO A 151 -5.16 -4.13 4.92
CA PRO A 151 -5.94 -4.76 6.00
C PRO A 151 -6.50 -3.70 6.95
N LEU A 152 -7.78 -3.77 7.32
CA LEU A 152 -8.33 -2.89 8.36
C LEU A 152 -7.91 -3.33 9.77
N GLU A 153 -7.66 -4.63 9.92
CA GLU A 153 -7.08 -5.23 11.11
C GLU A 153 -5.90 -6.13 10.73
N ILE A 154 -4.90 -6.21 11.61
CA ILE A 154 -3.69 -7.03 11.49
C ILE A 154 -3.41 -7.73 12.81
N ASP A 155 -2.78 -8.90 12.77
CA ASP A 155 -2.34 -9.63 13.97
C ASP A 155 -1.07 -8.99 14.56
N TYR A 156 -1.25 -7.83 15.19
CA TYR A 156 -0.17 -7.08 15.83
C TYR A 156 -0.69 -6.38 17.08
N ASN A 157 0.02 -6.54 18.20
CA ASN A 157 -0.30 -5.84 19.44
C ASN A 157 0.62 -4.63 19.64
N GLY A 158 0.06 -3.49 20.05
CA GLY A 158 0.78 -2.23 20.20
C GLY A 158 0.67 -1.29 18.99
N LEU A 159 1.51 -0.26 18.99
CA LEU A 159 1.53 0.81 17.99
C LEU A 159 2.55 0.51 16.88
N ILE A 160 2.11 0.63 15.63
CA ILE A 160 3.00 0.52 14.46
C ILE A 160 2.60 1.50 13.34
N GLU A 161 3.61 2.18 12.79
CA GLU A 161 3.53 3.07 11.63
C GLU A 161 4.12 2.34 10.42
N ILE A 162 3.27 1.97 9.46
CA ILE A 162 3.64 1.29 8.21
C ILE A 162 3.69 2.33 7.09
N ARG A 163 4.84 2.42 6.42
CA ARG A 163 5.09 3.32 5.28
C ARG A 163 4.95 2.54 3.99
N GLY A 164 4.27 3.14 3.03
CA GLY A 164 4.13 2.53 1.72
C GLY A 164 3.76 3.52 0.64
N GLU A 165 3.57 2.96 -0.54
CA GLU A 165 3.23 3.70 -1.76
C GLU A 165 1.82 3.33 -2.19
N VAL A 166 0.98 4.34 -2.40
CA VAL A 166 -0.33 4.19 -3.04
C VAL A 166 -0.15 4.32 -4.55
N LEU A 167 -0.64 3.33 -5.28
CA LEU A 167 -0.37 3.08 -6.69
C LEU A 167 -1.67 2.80 -7.46
N ILE A 168 -1.58 2.93 -8.78
CA ILE A 168 -2.60 2.51 -9.74
C ILE A 168 -1.88 1.64 -10.77
N LYS A 169 -2.47 0.48 -11.11
CA LYS A 169 -1.94 -0.39 -12.17
C LYS A 169 -1.94 0.36 -13.52
N LYS A 170 -1.01 0.04 -14.41
CA LYS A 170 -0.91 0.68 -15.74
C LYS A 170 -2.25 0.64 -16.49
N ASP A 171 -2.87 -0.52 -16.54
CA ASP A 171 -4.14 -0.74 -17.26
C ASP A 171 -5.31 0.02 -16.61
N ASP A 172 -5.39 0.05 -15.27
CA ASP A 172 -6.41 0.82 -14.56
C ASP A 172 -6.23 2.33 -14.77
N PHE A 173 -4.99 2.81 -14.87
CA PHE A 173 -4.70 4.21 -15.19
C PHE A 173 -5.17 4.59 -16.60
N GLU A 174 -4.94 3.71 -17.59
CA GLU A 174 -5.44 3.90 -18.95
C GLU A 174 -6.97 3.95 -18.96
N ALA A 175 -7.63 2.99 -18.31
CA ALA A 175 -9.09 2.94 -18.20
C ALA A 175 -9.67 4.21 -17.53
N ILE A 176 -9.05 4.69 -16.45
CA ILE A 176 -9.43 5.94 -15.79
C ILE A 176 -9.34 7.13 -16.75
N ASN A 177 -8.26 7.23 -17.54
CA ASN A 177 -8.11 8.33 -18.48
C ASN A 177 -9.10 8.25 -19.64
N GLU A 178 -9.44 7.04 -20.11
CA GLU A 178 -10.50 6.88 -21.11
C GLU A 178 -11.87 7.32 -20.59
N GLU A 179 -12.22 7.01 -19.35
CA GLU A 179 -13.46 7.46 -18.70
C GLU A 179 -13.48 8.99 -18.61
N ARG A 180 -12.40 9.60 -18.09
CA ARG A 180 -12.25 11.06 -17.99
C ARG A 180 -12.37 11.74 -19.34
N LEU A 181 -11.80 11.16 -20.40
CA LEU A 181 -11.91 11.70 -21.76
C LEU A 181 -13.36 11.70 -22.25
N LYS A 182 -14.11 10.62 -21.99
CA LYS A 182 -15.54 10.52 -22.36
C LYS A 182 -16.40 11.54 -21.61
N GLU A 183 -16.02 11.86 -20.38
CA GLU A 183 -16.70 12.86 -19.54
C GLU A 183 -16.24 14.30 -19.81
N GLY A 184 -15.26 14.51 -20.69
CA GLY A 184 -14.70 15.84 -21.00
C GLY A 184 -13.81 16.41 -19.89
N GLU A 185 -13.35 15.57 -18.96
CA GLU A 185 -12.44 15.94 -17.90
C GLU A 185 -10.97 15.95 -18.37
N ALA A 186 -10.13 16.72 -17.68
CA ALA A 186 -8.69 16.71 -17.94
C ALA A 186 -8.07 15.34 -17.57
N LEU A 187 -7.25 14.79 -18.47
CA LEU A 187 -6.52 13.54 -18.23
C LEU A 187 -5.49 13.70 -17.09
N PHE A 188 -5.23 12.62 -16.38
CA PHE A 188 -4.08 12.54 -15.52
C PHE A 188 -2.80 12.37 -16.34
N ALA A 189 -1.76 13.13 -16.00
CA ALA A 189 -0.48 13.10 -16.71
C ALA A 189 0.34 11.82 -16.46
N ASN A 190 0.19 11.21 -15.28
CA ASN A 190 0.89 9.97 -14.90
C ASN A 190 0.13 9.25 -13.76
N PRO A 191 0.39 7.95 -13.52
CA PRO A 191 -0.27 7.19 -12.46
C PRO A 191 -0.08 7.75 -11.05
N ARG A 192 1.08 8.35 -10.76
CA ARG A 192 1.34 9.02 -9.48
C ARG A 192 0.34 10.15 -9.20
N ASN A 193 0.09 11.02 -10.18
CA ASN A 193 -0.87 12.10 -10.07
C ASN A 193 -2.31 11.57 -9.94
N ALA A 194 -2.63 10.50 -10.67
CA ALA A 194 -3.92 9.83 -10.55
C ALA A 194 -4.11 9.23 -9.13
N ALA A 195 -3.10 8.55 -8.58
CA ALA A 195 -3.14 8.01 -7.22
C ALA A 195 -3.28 9.12 -6.17
N ALA A 196 -2.45 10.17 -6.25
CA ALA A 196 -2.49 11.30 -5.33
C ALA A 196 -3.79 12.10 -5.40
N GLY A 197 -4.38 12.25 -6.59
CA GLY A 197 -5.67 12.91 -6.79
C GLY A 197 -6.84 12.04 -6.30
N SER A 198 -6.75 10.73 -6.50
CA SER A 198 -7.76 9.76 -6.06
C SER A 198 -7.80 9.63 -4.55
N LEU A 199 -6.64 9.67 -3.89
CA LEU A 199 -6.51 9.63 -2.43
C LEU A 199 -7.05 10.90 -1.75
N ARG A 200 -7.17 12.00 -2.50
CA ARG A 200 -7.65 13.31 -2.02
C ARG A 200 -9.04 13.65 -2.56
N GLN A 201 -9.85 12.66 -2.88
CA GLN A 201 -11.27 12.87 -3.17
C GLN A 201 -12.03 13.12 -1.86
N LEU A 202 -12.83 14.18 -1.82
CA LEU A 202 -13.66 14.50 -0.66
C LEU A 202 -14.76 13.47 -0.41
N ASP A 203 -15.22 12.82 -1.49
CA ASP A 203 -16.12 11.68 -1.44
C ASP A 203 -15.32 10.38 -1.61
N SER A 204 -15.24 9.60 -0.54
CA SER A 204 -14.54 8.31 -0.50
C SER A 204 -15.12 7.27 -1.48
N SER A 205 -16.38 7.40 -1.92
CA SER A 205 -16.95 6.52 -2.94
C SER A 205 -16.28 6.71 -4.30
N ILE A 206 -15.74 7.90 -4.58
CA ILE A 206 -14.93 8.14 -5.78
C ILE A 206 -13.61 7.41 -5.65
N THR A 207 -12.93 7.49 -4.50
CA THR A 207 -11.67 6.74 -4.26
C THR A 207 -11.87 5.24 -4.44
N ALA A 208 -12.98 4.68 -3.94
CA ALA A 208 -13.28 3.26 -4.04
C ALA A 208 -13.31 2.74 -5.49
N LYS A 209 -13.72 3.59 -6.45
CA LYS A 209 -13.75 3.26 -7.89
C LYS A 209 -12.39 3.31 -8.58
N ARG A 210 -11.38 3.93 -7.97
CA ARG A 210 -10.07 4.20 -8.59
C ARG A 210 -9.10 3.01 -8.49
N LYS A 211 -9.54 1.89 -7.89
CA LYS A 211 -8.76 0.65 -7.75
C LYS A 211 -7.33 0.89 -7.24
N LEU A 212 -7.20 1.74 -6.24
CA LEU A 212 -5.91 2.02 -5.64
C LEU A 212 -5.33 0.75 -5.00
N VAL A 213 -4.00 0.63 -5.05
CA VAL A 213 -3.25 -0.46 -4.44
C VAL A 213 -2.16 0.10 -3.54
N PHE A 214 -1.85 -0.57 -2.43
CA PHE A 214 -0.82 -0.15 -1.49
C PHE A 214 0.28 -1.19 -1.35
N TYR A 215 1.53 -0.77 -1.52
CA TYR A 215 2.72 -1.58 -1.27
C TYR A 215 3.55 -0.97 -0.14
N PRO A 216 3.69 -1.66 1.01
CA PRO A 216 4.56 -1.18 2.08
C PRO A 216 6.02 -1.38 1.73
N TRP A 217 6.82 -0.35 1.97
CA TRP A 217 8.26 -0.31 1.71
C TRP A 217 9.08 0.04 2.96
N GLY A 218 8.44 0.40 4.08
CA GLY A 218 9.18 0.73 5.29
C GLY A 218 8.31 0.90 6.53
N LEU A 219 8.95 1.35 7.60
CA LEU A 219 8.36 1.55 8.91
C LEU A 219 8.76 2.90 9.48
N GLY A 220 7.87 3.49 10.28
CA GLY A 220 8.16 4.62 11.16
C GLY A 220 8.27 4.14 12.61
N GLU A 221 7.41 4.66 13.49
CA GLU A 221 7.29 4.13 14.86
C GLU A 221 6.94 2.63 14.87
N ASN A 222 7.74 1.81 15.55
CA ASN A 222 7.51 0.38 15.71
C ASN A 222 8.32 -0.18 16.88
N SER A 223 7.88 -1.32 17.42
CA SER A 223 8.58 -2.06 18.49
C SER A 223 9.09 -3.44 18.03
N LEU A 224 9.31 -3.62 16.72
CA LEU A 224 9.80 -4.89 16.17
C LEU A 224 11.24 -5.16 16.60
N ALA A 225 11.49 -6.36 17.11
CA ALA A 225 12.77 -6.76 17.70
C ALA A 225 13.86 -7.10 16.67
N GLN A 226 13.50 -7.34 15.41
CA GLN A 226 14.44 -7.64 14.34
C GLN A 226 15.28 -6.40 14.03
N ASN A 227 16.58 -6.58 13.77
CA ASN A 227 17.42 -5.48 13.28
C ASN A 227 17.40 -5.39 11.75
N SER A 228 17.20 -6.50 11.05
CA SER A 228 17.12 -6.54 9.60
C SER A 228 15.80 -5.93 9.10
N LEU A 229 15.89 -4.90 8.27
CA LEU A 229 14.73 -4.27 7.62
C LEU A 229 14.02 -5.26 6.69
N PHE A 230 14.76 -6.13 6.00
CA PHE A 230 14.17 -7.18 5.18
C PHE A 230 13.33 -8.15 6.02
N GLU A 231 13.78 -8.52 7.22
CA GLU A 231 13.01 -9.36 8.14
C GLU A 231 11.79 -8.61 8.69
N LYS A 232 11.95 -7.34 9.10
CA LYS A 232 10.83 -6.48 9.50
C LYS A 232 9.77 -6.41 8.40
N MET A 233 10.16 -6.14 7.15
CA MET A 233 9.23 -6.08 6.04
C MET A 233 8.62 -7.43 5.70
N SER A 234 9.37 -8.53 5.84
CA SER A 234 8.83 -9.89 5.70
C SER A 234 7.73 -10.17 6.71
N PHE A 235 7.88 -9.70 7.95
CA PHE A 235 6.82 -9.73 8.95
C PHE A 235 5.61 -8.88 8.52
N ILE A 236 5.82 -7.66 8.02
CA ILE A 236 4.71 -6.83 7.51
C ILE A 236 3.92 -7.53 6.40
N TYR A 237 4.59 -8.16 5.44
CA TYR A 237 3.90 -8.92 4.39
C TYR A 237 3.10 -10.10 4.95
N SER A 238 3.59 -10.76 6.01
CA SER A 238 2.87 -11.85 6.68
C SER A 238 1.57 -11.41 7.38
N LEU A 239 1.40 -10.11 7.63
CA LEU A 239 0.18 -9.52 8.20
C LEU A 239 -0.92 -9.27 7.17
N GLY A 240 -0.77 -9.74 5.93
CA GLY A 240 -1.76 -9.59 4.85
C GLY A 240 -1.53 -8.39 3.94
N PHE A 241 -0.37 -7.76 4.00
CA PHE A 241 0.04 -6.73 3.04
C PHE A 241 0.68 -7.33 1.79
N LEU A 242 0.58 -6.61 0.67
CA LEU A 242 1.24 -6.99 -0.57
C LEU A 242 2.76 -6.98 -0.43
N ASN A 243 3.40 -8.04 -0.93
CA ASN A 243 4.85 -8.13 -1.08
C ASN A 243 5.23 -7.62 -2.48
N PRO A 244 6.25 -6.75 -2.65
CA PRO A 244 6.72 -6.36 -3.97
C PRO A 244 7.13 -7.60 -4.80
N PRO A 245 6.91 -7.56 -6.13
CA PRO A 245 7.17 -8.71 -7.01
C PRO A 245 8.65 -9.09 -7.06
N TYR A 246 9.53 -8.14 -6.75
CA TYR A 246 10.97 -8.33 -6.68
C TYR A 246 11.50 -7.66 -5.41
N ARG A 247 12.30 -8.40 -4.64
CA ARG A 247 13.10 -7.87 -3.54
C ARG A 247 14.30 -8.77 -3.30
N GLN A 248 15.41 -8.21 -2.85
CA GLN A 248 16.63 -8.99 -2.62
C GLN A 248 17.49 -8.39 -1.52
N LYS A 249 18.10 -9.26 -0.68
CA LYS A 249 19.26 -8.89 0.11
C LYS A 249 20.53 -8.93 -0.76
N CYS A 250 21.35 -7.91 -0.67
CA CYS A 250 22.60 -7.78 -1.43
C CYS A 250 23.76 -7.52 -0.47
N ASN A 251 24.87 -8.23 -0.65
CA ASN A 251 26.05 -8.17 0.22
C ASN A 251 27.20 -7.34 -0.37
N SER A 252 27.04 -6.85 -1.60
CA SER A 252 28.05 -6.13 -2.36
C SER A 252 27.43 -5.26 -3.44
N ILE A 253 28.23 -4.32 -3.96
CA ILE A 253 27.87 -3.47 -5.11
C ILE A 253 27.52 -4.34 -6.32
N ASP A 254 28.33 -5.37 -6.61
CA ASP A 254 28.06 -6.31 -7.72
C ASP A 254 26.69 -7.00 -7.59
N GLU A 255 26.26 -7.36 -6.38
CA GLU A 255 24.94 -7.95 -6.15
C GLU A 255 23.82 -6.93 -6.32
N ILE A 256 24.03 -5.67 -5.91
CA ILE A 256 23.09 -4.57 -6.13
C ILE A 256 22.93 -4.32 -7.65
N GLU A 257 24.03 -4.21 -8.39
CA GLU A 257 24.01 -3.99 -9.85
C GLU A 257 23.34 -5.14 -10.60
N LYS A 258 23.68 -6.39 -10.25
CA LYS A 258 23.02 -7.57 -10.84
C LYS A 258 21.51 -7.55 -10.59
N PHE A 259 21.09 -7.19 -9.38
CA PHE A 259 19.67 -7.10 -9.05
C PHE A 259 18.99 -5.94 -9.78
N TYR A 260 19.64 -4.78 -9.91
CA TYR A 260 19.16 -3.66 -10.70
C TYR A 260 18.89 -4.06 -12.16
N HIS A 261 19.86 -4.68 -12.84
CA HIS A 261 19.70 -5.10 -14.22
C HIS A 261 18.60 -6.14 -14.39
N LYS A 262 18.48 -7.10 -13.45
CA LYS A 262 17.38 -8.05 -13.43
C LYS A 262 16.03 -7.34 -13.30
N LEU A 263 15.91 -6.40 -12.37
CA LEU A 263 14.69 -5.67 -12.11
C LEU A 263 14.27 -4.83 -13.33
N ILE A 264 15.21 -4.05 -13.91
CA ILE A 264 14.94 -3.23 -15.09
C ILE A 264 14.52 -4.10 -16.29
N SER A 265 15.10 -5.30 -16.45
CA SER A 265 14.67 -6.25 -17.49
C SER A 265 13.20 -6.69 -17.37
N LYS A 266 12.61 -6.54 -16.18
CA LYS A 266 11.24 -6.93 -15.84
C LYS A 266 10.28 -5.74 -15.74
N ARG A 267 10.76 -4.51 -15.92
CA ARG A 267 9.97 -3.26 -15.78
C ARG A 267 8.67 -3.28 -16.57
N GLU A 268 8.70 -3.75 -17.81
CA GLU A 268 7.51 -3.81 -18.67
C GLU A 268 6.49 -4.84 -18.19
N THR A 269 6.94 -5.94 -17.57
CA THR A 269 6.07 -7.00 -17.04
C THR A 269 5.48 -6.70 -15.66
N ILE A 270 5.97 -5.66 -14.99
CA ILE A 270 5.45 -5.23 -13.69
C ILE A 270 4.22 -4.34 -13.95
N GLU A 271 3.09 -4.68 -13.33
CA GLU A 271 1.81 -3.98 -13.52
C GLU A 271 1.81 -2.53 -13.03
N MET A 272 2.74 -2.21 -12.13
CA MET A 272 2.91 -0.87 -11.56
C MET A 272 3.97 -0.08 -12.32
N MET A 273 3.77 1.23 -12.43
CA MET A 273 4.85 2.12 -12.86
C MET A 273 5.97 2.15 -11.82
N MET A 274 7.19 2.09 -12.31
CA MET A 274 8.40 2.22 -11.50
C MET A 274 9.41 3.11 -12.22
N ASP A 275 10.19 3.87 -11.47
CA ASP A 275 11.19 4.81 -11.99
C ASP A 275 12.63 4.43 -11.60
N GLY A 276 12.81 3.36 -10.84
CA GLY A 276 14.14 2.85 -10.49
C GLY A 276 14.11 1.75 -9.44
N MET A 277 15.17 1.71 -8.64
CA MET A 277 15.34 0.78 -7.52
C MET A 277 15.74 1.55 -6.28
N VAL A 278 15.23 1.16 -5.13
CA VAL A 278 15.67 1.68 -3.83
C VAL A 278 16.70 0.74 -3.24
N VAL A 279 17.83 1.28 -2.80
CA VAL A 279 18.87 0.56 -2.05
C VAL A 279 18.86 1.08 -0.62
N LYS A 280 18.70 0.18 0.34
CA LYS A 280 18.64 0.50 1.77
C LYS A 280 19.70 -0.29 2.52
N VAL A 281 20.26 0.27 3.57
CA VAL A 281 21.00 -0.53 4.56
C VAL A 281 20.00 -1.47 5.24
N ASP A 282 20.35 -2.75 5.35
CA ASP A 282 19.45 -3.74 5.95
C ASP A 282 19.46 -3.70 7.48
N ASP A 283 20.62 -3.44 8.11
CA ASP A 283 20.71 -3.29 9.56
C ASP A 283 20.18 -1.92 10.02
N VAL A 284 19.04 -1.94 10.73
CA VAL A 284 18.35 -0.76 11.28
C VAL A 284 18.24 -0.80 12.81
N GLY A 285 19.07 -1.64 13.46
CA GLY A 285 19.15 -1.78 14.92
C GLY A 285 20.01 -0.74 15.63
#